data_AF-A0A6J7MYH6-F1
#
_entry.id   AF-A0A6J7MYH6-F1
#
_cell.length_a   1.000
_cell.length_b   1.000
_cell.length_c   1.000
_cell.angle_alpha   90.00
_cell.angle_beta   90.00
_cell.angle_gamma   90.00
#
_symmetry.space_group_name_H-M   'P 1'
#
loop_
_entity.id
_entity.type
_entity.pdbx_description
1 polymer ?
#
loop_
_entity_poly.entity_id
_entity_poly.type
_entity_poly.pdbx_seq_one_letter_code
_entity_poly.pdbx_strand_id
1 'polypeptide(L)' 'MPPTPAAILGPMGKPLIDATQLGAISLNDPSGNPHRLGDYWIEKPVIVVFLRHFG' A
#
# COMPACT_ATOMS: atom_id res chain seq x y z
N MET A 1 14.60 -11.50 11.45
CA MET A 1 13.62 -11.97 10.44
C MET A 1 12.56 -10.87 10.36
N PRO A 2 12.44 -10.13 9.25
CA PRO A 2 11.41 -9.09 9.15
C PRO A 2 10.02 -9.76 9.23
N PRO A 3 9.03 -9.14 9.88
CA PRO A 3 7.69 -9.69 9.94
C PRO A 3 7.12 -9.76 8.52
N THR A 4 6.59 -10.93 8.15
CA THR A 4 5.89 -11.13 6.88
C THR A 4 4.71 -10.16 6.82
N PRO A 5 4.62 -9.27 5.81
CA PRO A 5 3.46 -8.39 5.67
C PRO A 5 2.19 -9.23 5.55
N ALA A 6 1.17 -8.89 6.35
CA ALA A 6 -0.09 -9.61 6.40
C ALA A 6 -0.80 -9.53 5.04
N ALA A 7 -0.69 -10.58 4.23
CA ALA A 7 -1.42 -10.72 2.97
C ALA A 7 -2.87 -11.14 3.28
N ILE A 8 -3.85 -10.37 2.80
CA ILE A 8 -5.24 -10.83 2.74
C ILE A 8 -5.31 -11.87 1.61
N LEU A 9 -5.54 -13.14 1.96
CA LEU A 9 -5.63 -14.25 1.01
C LEU A 9 -6.92 -14.12 0.19
N GLY A 10 -6.81 -14.10 -1.13
CA GLY A 10 -7.94 -14.24 -2.04
C GLY A 10 -8.40 -15.70 -2.16
N PRO A 11 -9.53 -15.97 -2.84
CA PRO A 11 -9.93 -17.33 -3.14
C PRO A 11 -8.82 -17.97 -4.00
N MET A 12 -8.34 -19.15 -3.61
CA MET A 12 -7.17 -19.89 -4.15
C MET A 12 -5.78 -19.57 -3.54
N GLY A 13 -5.68 -18.89 -2.40
CA GLY A 13 -4.41 -18.78 -1.66
C GLY A 13 -3.36 -17.88 -2.33
N LYS A 14 -3.77 -17.11 -3.34
CA LYS A 14 -2.99 -15.99 -3.88
C LYS A 14 -3.29 -14.74 -3.05
N PRO A 15 -2.30 -13.90 -2.72
CA PRO A 15 -2.57 -12.58 -2.16
C PRO A 15 -3.56 -11.85 -3.07
N LEU A 16 -4.70 -11.41 -2.53
CA LEU A 16 -5.68 -10.64 -3.30
C LEU A 16 -5.09 -9.28 -3.73
N ILE A 17 -4.09 -8.80 -2.98
CA ILE A 17 -3.35 -7.57 -3.21
C ILE A 17 -1.87 -7.85 -2.88
N ASP A 18 -0.97 -7.54 -3.82
CA ASP A 18 0.48 -7.59 -3.60
C ASP A 18 0.96 -6.23 -3.08
N ALA A 19 1.38 -6.18 -1.82
CA ALA A 19 1.90 -4.96 -1.18
C ALA A 19 3.18 -4.43 -1.87
N THR A 20 3.92 -5.29 -2.58
CA THR A 20 5.09 -4.90 -3.38
C THR A 20 4.68 -4.05 -4.57
N GLN A 21 3.63 -4.48 -5.29
CA GLN A 21 3.07 -3.72 -6.41
C GLN A 21 2.43 -2.42 -5.92
N LEU A 22 1.74 -2.46 -4.78
CA LEU A 22 1.15 -1.27 -4.17
C LEU A 22 2.23 -0.24 -3.78
N GLY A 23 3.35 -0.69 -3.22
CA GLY A 23 4.46 0.17 -2.82
C GLY A 23 5.18 0.86 -3.99
N ALA A 24 5.06 0.32 -5.21
CA ALA A 24 5.66 0.92 -6.39
C ALA A 24 4.90 2.14 -6.94
N ILE A 25 3.66 2.38 -6.47
CA ILE A 25 2.82 3.50 -6.92
C ILE A 25 3.36 4.82 -6.36
N SER A 26 3.49 5.82 -7.24
CA SER A 26 3.77 7.21 -6.86
C SER A 26 2.49 8.04 -6.91
N LEU A 27 2.19 8.77 -5.83
CA LEU A 27 1.10 9.73 -5.76
C LEU A 27 1.67 11.11 -5.43
N ASN A 28 1.01 12.15 -5.95
CA ASN A 28 1.37 13.52 -5.58
C ASN A 28 0.71 13.89 -4.24
N ASP A 29 1.46 14.56 -3.38
CA ASP A 29 0.90 15.23 -2.21
C ASP A 29 0.07 16.47 -2.63
N PRO A 30 -0.63 17.14 -1.70
CA PRO A 30 -1.38 18.35 -2.00
C PRO A 30 -0.54 19.52 -2.54
N SER A 31 0.78 19.52 -2.35
CA SER A 31 1.71 20.49 -2.90
C SER A 31 2.22 20.11 -4.29
N GLY A 32 1.84 18.94 -4.81
CA GLY A 32 2.23 18.42 -6.11
C GLY A 32 3.52 17.60 -6.10
N ASN A 33 4.14 17.35 -4.93
CA ASN A 33 5.38 16.58 -4.88
C ASN A 33 5.07 15.08 -4.97
N PRO A 34 5.80 14.31 -5.79
CA PRO A 34 5.60 12.88 -5.90
C PRO A 34 6.17 12.13 -4.69
N HIS A 35 5.40 11.21 -4.13
CA HIS A 35 5.81 10.29 -3.06
C HIS A 35 5.49 8.85 -3.45
N ARG A 36 6.42 7.90 -3.20
CA ARG A 36 6.15 6.48 -3.40
C ARG A 36 5.45 5.93 -2.17
N LEU A 37 4.39 5.15 -2.38
CA LEU A 37 3.61 4.58 -1.27
C LEU A 37 4.45 3.68 -0.35
N GLY A 38 5.40 2.94 -0.92
CA GLY A 38 6.28 2.04 -0.18
C GLY A 38 7.13 2.72 0.89
N ASP A 39 7.43 4.00 0.71
CA ASP A 39 8.29 4.76 1.63
C ASP A 39 7.61 4.95 2.99
N TYR A 40 6.27 4.96 3.05
CA TYR A 40 5.50 5.18 4.28
C TYR A 40 5.48 4.00 5.25
N TRP A 41 5.82 2.78 4.80
CA TRP A 41 5.79 1.58 5.62
C TRP A 41 7.10 0.81 5.68
N ILE A 42 8.19 1.42 5.23
CA ILE A 42 9.52 0.82 5.27
C ILE A 42 10.01 0.66 6.72
N GLU A 43 9.68 1.61 7.59
CA GLU A 43 10.12 1.62 9.00
C GLU A 43 9.14 0.93 9.95
N LYS A 44 7.84 0.98 9.64
CA LYS A 44 6.78 0.45 10.50
C LYS A 44 5.56 0.02 9.69
N PRO A 45 4.77 -0.94 10.21
CA PRO A 45 3.50 -1.30 9.59
C PRO A 45 2.55 -0.10 9.52
N VAL A 46 1.77 -0.02 8.44
CA VAL A 46 0.73 1.00 8.26
C VAL A 46 -0.55 0.41 7.72
N ILE A 47 -1.64 1.16 7.82
CA ILE A 47 -2.94 0.84 7.22
C ILE A 47 -3.16 1.81 6.06
N VAL A 48 -3.39 1.28 4.87
CA VAL A 48 -3.75 2.06 3.68
C VAL A 48 -5.27 2.04 3.52
N VAL A 49 -5.90 3.22 3.46
CA VAL A 49 -7.35 3.37 3.31
C VAL A 49 -7.66 4.09 2.00
N PHE A 50 -8.42 3.45 1.13
CA PHE A 50 -8.93 4.07 -0.09
C PHE A 50 -10.31 4.68 0.19
N LEU A 51 -10.38 6.01 0.17
CA LEU A 51 -11.64 6.74 0.29
C LEU A 51 -12.09 7.18 -1.09
N ARG A 52 -13.29 6.76 -1.49
CA ARG A 52 -13.94 7.26 -2.70
C ARG A 52 -14.91 8.36 -2.30
N HIS A 53 -14.68 9.56 -2.83
CA HIS A 53 -15.60 10.68 -2.69
C HIS A 53 -16.61 10.65 -3.85
N PHE A 54 -17.91 10.78 -3.53
CA PHE A 54 -18.98 10.98 -4.51
C PHE A 54 -19.52 12.39 -4.30
N GLY A 55 -19.42 13.24 -5.32
CA GLY A 55 -19.93 14.60 -5.34
C GLY A 55 -20.46 14.94 -6.73
#